data_AF-A0ABD0K1V4-F1
#
_entry.id   AF-A0ABD0K1V4-F1
#
_cell.length_a   1.000
_cell.length_b   1.000
_cell.length_c   1.000
_cell.angle_alpha   90.00
_cell.angle_beta   90.00
_cell.angle_gamma   90.00
#
_symmetry.space_group_name_H-M   'P 1'
#
loop_
_entity.id
_entity.type
_entity.pdbx_description
1 polymer ?
#
loop_
_entity_poly.entity_id
_entity_poly.type
_entity_poly.pdbx_seq_one_letter_code
_entity_poly.pdbx_strand_id
1 'polypeptide(L)'
;MAGCFETLEKLLPFLYRVRALLLQMTYSLVITNFAAVSDAPLKPSKCYKCGDLDQQLPCEDSNYTLRFDFGQQCQPYCDHLHIEVFENVPLACPDHSPYCMTDIFHRNGSKATVYRRCVNEDTCRSEWYLQTSSKPECTTQFDPNINSDLECHLCCYGDGCNTGYVPPAQTLYTP
;
A
#
# COMPACT_ATOMS: atom_id res chain seq x y z
N MET A 1 36.72 -26.21 65.19
CA MET A 1 36.85 -26.11 63.72
C MET A 1 35.49 -25.71 63.15
N ALA A 2 35.24 -24.41 63.02
CA ALA A 2 34.09 -23.85 62.31
C ALA A 2 34.48 -22.43 61.90
N GLY A 3 34.88 -22.27 60.63
CA GLY A 3 35.43 -21.02 60.13
C GLY A 3 35.63 -21.11 58.63
N CYS A 4 34.53 -21.27 57.89
CA CYS A 4 34.55 -21.21 56.42
C CYS A 4 33.16 -20.97 55.79
N PHE A 5 32.28 -20.18 56.44
CA PHE A 5 30.93 -19.95 55.90
C PHE A 5 30.42 -18.49 55.94
N GLU A 6 31.23 -17.51 56.37
CA GLU A 6 30.79 -16.11 56.49
C GLU A 6 31.14 -15.20 55.29
N THR A 7 31.81 -15.71 54.26
CA THR A 7 32.34 -14.88 53.17
C THR A 7 31.47 -14.83 51.91
N LEU A 8 30.48 -15.72 51.74
CA LEU A 8 29.69 -15.79 50.50
C LEU A 8 28.46 -14.85 50.48
N GLU A 9 27.84 -14.57 51.62
CA GLU A 9 26.62 -13.73 51.68
C GLU A 9 26.89 -12.24 51.43
N LYS A 10 28.12 -11.77 51.65
CA LYS A 10 28.49 -10.35 51.45
C LYS A 10 28.78 -10.00 49.98
N LEU A 11 28.93 -10.98 49.09
CA LEU A 11 29.23 -10.76 47.67
C LEU A 11 27.99 -10.73 46.75
N LEU A 12 26.88 -11.32 47.20
CA LEU A 12 25.60 -11.34 46.49
C LEU A 12 25.04 -9.94 46.13
N PRO A 13 25.02 -8.92 47.01
CA PRO A 13 24.51 -7.59 46.64
C PRO A 13 25.43 -6.85 45.67
N PHE A 14 26.72 -7.16 45.64
CA PHE A 14 27.67 -6.56 44.70
C PHE A 14 27.48 -7.12 43.28
N LEU A 15 27.32 -8.44 43.16
CA LEU A 15 27.06 -9.10 41.87
C LEU A 15 25.73 -8.66 41.26
N TYR A 16 24.71 -8.41 42.09
CA TYR A 16 23.40 -7.93 41.61
C TYR A 16 23.46 -6.53 41.02
N ARG A 17 24.24 -5.62 41.63
CA ARG A 17 24.45 -4.25 41.11
C ARG A 17 25.24 -4.23 39.81
N VAL A 18 26.25 -5.09 39.67
CA VAL A 18 27.03 -5.21 38.43
C VAL A 18 26.15 -5.75 37.28
N ARG A 19 25.26 -6.72 37.56
CA ARG A 19 24.33 -7.26 36.57
C ARG A 19 23.28 -6.24 36.11
N ALA A 20 22.79 -5.40 37.02
CA ALA A 20 21.85 -4.32 36.70
C ALA A 20 22.49 -3.22 35.83
N LEU A 21 23.75 -2.86 36.11
CA LEU A 21 24.50 -1.89 35.30
C LEU A 21 24.82 -2.42 33.89
N LEU A 22 25.17 -3.70 33.76
CA LEU A 22 25.41 -4.33 32.45
C LEU A 22 24.14 -4.40 31.60
N LEU A 23 22.97 -4.63 32.20
CA LEU A 23 21.67 -4.61 31.49
C LEU A 23 21.25 -3.20 31.04
N GLN A 24 21.61 -2.15 31.79
CA GLN A 24 21.35 -0.76 31.36
C GLN A 24 22.26 -0.30 30.21
N MET A 25 23.50 -0.80 30.18
CA MET A 25 24.43 -0.49 29.07
C MET A 25 24.04 -1.18 27.76
N THR A 26 23.49 -2.40 27.80
CA THR A 26 22.98 -3.04 26.57
C THR A 26 21.68 -2.41 26.06
N TYR A 27 20.81 -1.93 26.96
CA TYR A 27 19.58 -1.21 26.56
C TYR A 27 19.88 0.12 25.84
N SER A 28 20.96 0.81 26.23
CA SER A 28 21.33 2.09 25.62
C SER A 28 21.97 1.95 24.23
N LEU A 29 22.56 0.79 23.93
CA LEU A 29 23.18 0.50 22.64
C LEU A 29 22.20 0.06 21.55
N VAL A 30 20.99 -0.40 21.91
CA VAL A 30 19.96 -0.82 20.94
C VAL A 30 19.18 0.38 20.37
N ILE A 31 19.19 1.54 21.02
CA ILE A 31 18.34 2.68 20.65
C ILE A 31 19.00 3.61 19.59
N THR A 32 20.29 3.47 19.30
CA THR A 32 21.02 4.43 18.44
C THR A 32 21.09 4.08 16.96
N ASN A 33 20.40 3.04 16.49
CA ASN A 33 20.33 2.68 15.06
C ASN A 33 18.94 2.89 14.44
N PHE A 34 18.21 3.92 14.86
CA PHE A 34 17.23 4.53 13.97
C PHE A 34 18.00 5.48 13.04
N ALA A 35 18.47 4.91 11.93
CA ALA A 35 18.76 5.72 10.76
C ALA A 35 17.54 6.63 10.55
N ALA A 36 17.76 7.94 10.55
CA ALA A 36 16.75 8.88 10.14
C ALA A 36 16.37 8.53 8.70
N VAL A 37 15.30 7.76 8.53
CA VAL A 37 14.53 7.76 7.29
C VAL A 37 14.22 9.22 7.05
N SER A 38 14.56 9.69 5.86
CA SER A 38 14.27 11.05 5.44
C SER A 38 12.74 11.20 5.36
N ASP A 39 12.11 11.51 6.49
CA ASP A 39 10.69 11.83 6.66
C ASP A 39 10.36 13.20 6.05
N ALA A 40 10.98 13.55 4.91
CA ALA A 40 10.42 14.63 4.11
C ALA A 40 9.05 14.12 3.65
N PRO A 41 7.95 14.79 4.01
CA PRO A 41 6.63 14.32 3.62
C PRO A 41 6.59 14.19 2.11
N LEU A 42 6.27 12.99 1.63
CA LEU A 42 6.13 12.72 0.20
C LEU A 42 5.12 13.72 -0.36
N LYS A 43 5.51 14.38 -1.45
CA LYS A 43 4.63 15.32 -2.14
C LYS A 43 3.40 14.53 -2.61
N PRO A 44 2.17 14.98 -2.34
CA PRO A 44 0.99 14.27 -2.80
C PRO A 44 0.99 14.16 -4.34
N SER A 45 0.79 12.93 -4.83
CA SER A 45 0.67 12.67 -6.27
C SER A 45 -0.64 13.23 -6.81
N LYS A 46 -0.65 13.57 -8.11
CA LYS A 46 -1.90 13.75 -8.85
C LYS A 46 -2.33 12.43 -9.48
N CYS A 47 -3.42 11.85 -8.99
CA CYS A 47 -3.90 10.54 -9.45
C CYS A 47 -5.16 10.68 -10.29
N TYR A 48 -5.30 9.79 -11.27
CA TYR A 48 -6.60 9.53 -11.87
C TYR A 48 -7.50 8.85 -10.84
N LYS A 49 -8.79 9.19 -10.82
CA LYS A 49 -9.79 8.62 -9.93
C LYS A 49 -10.94 8.07 -10.73
N CYS A 50 -11.36 6.84 -10.47
CA CYS A 50 -12.56 6.25 -11.06
C CYS A 50 -13.06 5.03 -10.29
N GLY A 51 -14.37 4.80 -10.34
CA GLY A 51 -15.07 3.77 -9.57
C GLY A 51 -15.25 4.12 -8.08
N ASP A 52 -16.15 3.42 -7.40
CA ASP A 52 -16.56 3.72 -6.02
C ASP A 52 -15.46 3.40 -4.98
N LEU A 53 -15.28 4.32 -4.04
CA LEU A 53 -14.40 4.26 -2.88
C LEU A 53 -14.77 3.12 -1.90
N ASP A 54 -16.02 2.67 -1.93
CA ASP A 54 -16.57 1.73 -0.94
C ASP A 54 -16.64 0.27 -1.42
N GLN A 55 -16.05 -0.06 -2.59
CA GLN A 55 -16.17 -1.39 -3.21
C GLN A 55 -17.64 -1.83 -3.42
N GLN A 56 -18.60 -0.91 -3.40
CA GLN A 56 -19.99 -1.28 -3.64
C GLN A 56 -20.14 -1.69 -5.09
N LEU A 57 -20.84 -2.82 -5.25
CA LEU A 57 -21.10 -3.55 -6.48
C LEU A 57 -21.43 -2.62 -7.66
N PRO A 58 -21.07 -3.01 -8.89
CA PRO A 58 -21.34 -2.22 -10.08
C PRO A 58 -22.84 -1.90 -10.18
N CYS A 59 -23.14 -0.67 -10.57
CA CYS A 59 -24.52 -0.25 -10.82
C CYS A 59 -25.15 -1.28 -11.79
N GLU A 60 -26.19 -1.98 -11.34
CA GLU A 60 -26.89 -2.95 -12.18
C GLU A 60 -27.54 -2.19 -13.35
N ASP A 61 -27.11 -2.61 -14.54
CA ASP A 61 -27.83 -2.60 -15.80
C ASP A 61 -28.02 -1.27 -16.57
N SER A 62 -27.32 -1.25 -17.72
CA SER A 62 -27.92 -1.29 -19.08
C SER A 62 -27.80 -0.10 -20.02
N ASN A 63 -27.22 1.05 -19.66
CA ASN A 63 -27.25 2.15 -20.65
C ASN A 63 -26.17 3.23 -20.64
N TYR A 64 -24.95 2.94 -20.16
CA TYR A 64 -23.87 3.93 -20.26
C TYR A 64 -22.61 3.33 -20.87
N THR A 65 -22.65 3.15 -22.18
CA THR A 65 -21.43 3.06 -23.00
C THR A 65 -20.83 4.47 -23.06
N LEU A 66 -20.08 4.84 -22.02
CA LEU A 66 -19.13 5.95 -22.18
C LEU A 66 -18.02 5.45 -23.10
N ARG A 67 -18.20 5.79 -24.37
CA ARG A 67 -17.31 5.46 -25.46
C ARG A 67 -16.02 6.25 -25.30
N PHE A 68 -15.11 5.72 -24.47
CA PHE A 68 -13.70 6.08 -24.51
C PHE A 68 -13.03 5.06 -25.44
N ASP A 69 -12.99 5.40 -26.72
CA ASP A 69 -12.25 4.68 -27.74
C ASP A 69 -10.75 4.75 -27.40
N PHE A 70 -10.26 3.95 -26.44
CA PHE A 70 -8.86 3.52 -26.21
C PHE A 70 -8.80 2.62 -24.96
N GLY A 71 -9.40 1.41 -25.03
CA GLY A 71 -8.97 0.23 -24.26
C GLY A 71 -8.84 0.25 -22.74
N GLN A 72 -9.25 1.29 -22.00
CA GLN A 72 -8.98 1.48 -20.56
C GLN A 72 -10.26 1.79 -19.77
N GLN A 73 -11.17 0.82 -19.68
CA GLN A 73 -12.51 1.05 -19.14
C GLN A 73 -12.48 1.19 -17.61
N CYS A 74 -12.54 2.43 -17.11
CA CYS A 74 -13.00 2.76 -15.76
C CYS A 74 -14.49 2.45 -15.63
N GLN A 75 -14.92 1.84 -14.53
CA GLN A 75 -16.35 1.83 -14.22
C GLN A 75 -16.80 3.22 -13.69
N PRO A 76 -18.00 3.68 -14.08
CA PRO A 76 -18.56 4.93 -13.56
C PRO A 76 -18.84 4.81 -12.05
N TYR A 77 -18.70 5.93 -11.35
CA TYR A 77 -19.12 6.10 -9.96
C TYR A 77 -20.63 6.36 -9.90
N CYS A 78 -21.33 5.72 -8.97
CA CYS A 78 -22.74 5.96 -8.68
C CYS A 78 -22.84 6.59 -7.28
N ASP A 79 -22.78 7.92 -7.19
CA ASP A 79 -23.37 8.62 -6.03
C ASP A 79 -24.88 8.61 -6.21
N HIS A 80 -25.63 8.55 -5.11
CA HIS A 80 -27.07 8.34 -5.02
C HIS A 80 -27.97 9.33 -5.80
N LEU A 81 -27.42 10.27 -6.58
CA LEU A 81 -28.19 11.09 -7.52
C LEU A 81 -27.41 11.70 -8.70
N HIS A 82 -26.10 11.49 -8.86
CA HIS A 82 -25.33 12.13 -9.94
C HIS A 82 -24.20 11.23 -10.47
N ILE A 83 -24.20 11.02 -11.79
CA ILE A 83 -23.04 10.46 -12.51
C ILE A 83 -22.05 11.62 -12.70
N GLU A 84 -21.05 11.73 -11.83
CA GLU A 84 -19.89 12.56 -12.13
C GLU A 84 -18.98 11.78 -13.09
N VAL A 85 -19.11 12.08 -14.39
CA VAL A 85 -18.10 11.71 -15.37
C VAL A 85 -16.88 12.57 -15.05
N PHE A 86 -15.98 12.07 -14.20
CA PHE A 86 -14.68 12.70 -14.02
C PHE A 86 -14.02 12.76 -15.39
N GLU A 87 -13.81 13.98 -15.90
CA GLU A 87 -12.91 14.22 -17.01
C GLU A 87 -11.60 13.47 -16.71
N ASN A 88 -10.94 12.92 -17.73
CA ASN A 88 -9.65 12.22 -17.59
C ASN A 88 -8.55 13.20 -17.13
N VAL A 89 -8.67 13.73 -15.91
CA VAL A 89 -7.86 14.79 -15.33
C VAL A 89 -7.35 14.27 -13.99
N PRO A 90 -6.03 14.17 -13.81
CA PRO A 90 -5.46 13.73 -12.55
C PRO A 90 -5.72 14.78 -11.46
N LEU A 91 -6.32 14.34 -10.36
CA LEU A 91 -6.66 15.16 -9.21
C LEU A 91 -5.59 15.03 -8.14
N ALA A 92 -5.24 16.14 -7.48
CA ALA A 92 -4.31 16.11 -6.36
C ALA A 92 -4.85 15.23 -5.24
N CYS A 93 -4.01 14.33 -4.73
CA CYS A 93 -4.34 13.54 -3.56
C CYS A 93 -4.18 14.34 -2.26
N PRO A 94 -4.92 13.99 -1.21
CA PRO A 94 -4.66 14.48 0.13
C PRO A 94 -3.26 14.09 0.64
N ASP A 95 -2.70 14.88 1.54
CA ASP A 95 -1.36 14.63 2.13
C ASP A 95 -1.27 13.29 2.87
N HIS A 96 -2.38 12.81 3.45
CA HIS A 96 -2.43 11.52 4.15
C HIS A 96 -2.63 10.32 3.21
N SER A 97 -2.82 10.55 1.90
CA SER A 97 -2.97 9.51 0.89
C SER A 97 -2.19 9.85 -0.39
N PRO A 98 -0.86 10.02 -0.31
CA PRO A 98 -0.07 10.63 -1.39
C PRO A 98 0.19 9.70 -2.59
N TYR A 99 -0.25 8.43 -2.53
CA TYR A 99 -0.01 7.42 -3.56
C TYR A 99 -1.23 7.19 -4.44
N CYS A 100 -1.01 6.73 -5.66
CA CYS A 100 -2.09 6.28 -6.54
C CYS A 100 -2.20 4.75 -6.50
N MET A 101 -3.43 4.24 -6.48
CA MET A 101 -3.71 2.82 -6.66
C MET A 101 -4.51 2.60 -7.95
N THR A 102 -4.21 1.51 -8.65
CA THR A 102 -5.04 0.92 -9.70
C THR A 102 -5.49 -0.45 -9.23
N ASP A 103 -6.78 -0.62 -8.98
CA ASP A 103 -7.36 -1.91 -8.61
C ASP A 103 -7.98 -2.53 -9.88
N ILE A 104 -7.66 -3.79 -10.15
CA ILE A 104 -8.15 -4.51 -11.31
C ILE A 104 -8.81 -5.80 -10.83
N PHE A 105 -10.08 -5.95 -11.19
CA PHE A 105 -10.87 -7.13 -10.87
C PHE A 105 -11.36 -7.78 -12.16
N HIS A 106 -10.97 -9.02 -12.36
CA HIS A 106 -11.49 -9.87 -13.42
C HIS A 106 -12.28 -11.01 -12.77
N ARG A 107 -13.54 -11.19 -13.20
CA ARG A 107 -14.32 -12.39 -12.87
C ARG A 107 -14.58 -13.19 -14.13
N ASN A 108 -14.41 -14.50 -14.05
CA ASN A 108 -14.49 -15.46 -15.16
C ASN A 108 -15.54 -15.07 -16.23
N GLY A 109 -15.07 -14.77 -17.44
CA GLY A 109 -15.90 -14.44 -18.60
C GLY A 109 -16.48 -13.02 -18.63
N SER A 110 -16.16 -12.18 -17.64
CA SER A 110 -16.54 -10.77 -17.59
C SER A 110 -15.40 -9.88 -18.08
N LYS A 111 -15.68 -8.63 -18.46
CA LYS A 111 -14.59 -7.68 -18.72
C LYS A 111 -13.89 -7.31 -17.41
N ALA A 112 -12.59 -7.04 -17.48
CA ALA A 112 -11.85 -6.50 -16.35
C ALA A 112 -12.43 -5.15 -15.92
N THR A 113 -12.75 -5.03 -14.64
CA THR A 113 -13.17 -3.80 -14.00
C THR A 113 -11.94 -3.12 -13.39
N VAL A 114 -11.80 -1.81 -13.62
CA VAL A 114 -10.71 -1.00 -13.07
C VAL A 114 -11.25 0.09 -12.16
N TYR A 115 -10.65 0.21 -10.98
CA TYR A 115 -10.83 1.31 -10.04
C TYR A 115 -9.51 2.05 -9.85
N ARG A 116 -9.60 3.35 -9.59
CA ARG A 116 -8.44 4.20 -9.33
C ARG A 116 -8.73 5.13 -8.18
N ARG A 117 -7.80 5.22 -7.23
CA ARG A 117 -7.98 5.99 -5.98
C ARG A 117 -6.64 6.49 -5.43
N CYS A 118 -6.72 7.48 -4.54
CA CYS A 118 -5.61 7.88 -3.68
C CYS A 118 -5.54 6.95 -2.48
N VAL A 119 -4.35 6.53 -2.06
CA VAL A 119 -4.14 5.63 -0.94
C VAL A 119 -2.95 6.05 -0.08
N ASN A 120 -2.90 5.56 1.16
CA ASN A 120 -1.78 5.79 2.06
C ASN A 120 -0.72 4.69 1.93
N GLU A 121 0.42 4.88 2.62
CA GLU A 121 1.53 3.92 2.59
C GLU A 121 1.13 2.54 3.12
N ASP A 122 0.33 2.48 4.19
CA ASP A 122 -0.12 1.23 4.80
C ASP A 122 -0.89 0.37 3.79
N THR A 123 -1.78 0.98 3.01
CA THR A 123 -2.51 0.33 1.92
C THR A 123 -1.58 -0.13 0.80
N CYS A 124 -0.60 0.68 0.39
CA CYS A 124 0.39 0.27 -0.62
C CYS A 124 1.24 -0.91 -0.16
N ARG A 125 1.59 -0.95 1.12
CA ARG A 125 2.30 -2.06 1.74
C ARG A 125 1.42 -3.31 1.78
N SER A 126 0.18 -3.20 2.25
CA SER A 126 -0.68 -4.35 2.51
C SER A 126 -1.29 -4.96 1.25
N GLU A 127 -1.79 -4.17 0.32
CA GLU A 127 -2.54 -4.65 -0.86
C GLU A 127 -1.64 -4.81 -2.09
N TRP A 128 -0.74 -3.87 -2.33
CA TRP A 128 0.21 -3.99 -3.43
C TRP A 128 1.41 -4.86 -3.05
N TYR A 129 2.25 -4.41 -2.13
CA TYR A 129 3.53 -5.07 -1.87
C TYR A 129 3.36 -6.50 -1.36
N LEU A 130 2.50 -6.72 -0.35
CA LEU A 130 2.34 -8.05 0.25
C LEU A 130 1.45 -9.00 -0.55
N GLN A 131 0.43 -8.51 -1.28
CA GLN A 131 -0.56 -9.38 -1.94
C GLN A 131 -0.42 -9.47 -3.46
N THR A 132 0.07 -8.42 -4.12
CA THR A 132 0.00 -8.30 -5.59
C THR A 132 1.38 -8.28 -6.26
N SER A 133 2.40 -7.67 -5.65
CA SER A 133 3.67 -7.34 -6.31
C SER A 133 4.43 -8.54 -6.88
N SER A 134 4.24 -9.72 -6.28
CA SER A 134 4.87 -10.98 -6.69
C SER A 134 4.10 -11.75 -7.77
N LYS A 135 2.88 -11.31 -8.12
CA LYS A 135 2.03 -11.95 -9.15
C LYS A 135 2.43 -11.43 -10.54
N PRO A 136 3.04 -12.25 -11.40
CA PRO A 136 3.42 -11.81 -12.75
C PRO A 136 2.19 -11.41 -13.59
N GLU A 137 1.04 -12.04 -13.35
CA GLU A 137 -0.25 -11.76 -14.03
C GLU A 137 -0.76 -10.34 -13.74
N CYS A 138 -0.28 -9.70 -12.67
CA CYS A 138 -0.60 -8.31 -12.34
C CYS A 138 0.44 -7.32 -12.85
N THR A 139 1.63 -7.77 -13.26
CA THR A 139 2.76 -6.89 -13.58
C THR A 139 3.26 -7.11 -15.01
N THR A 140 4.11 -8.11 -15.21
CA THR A 140 4.81 -8.34 -16.49
C THR A 140 3.98 -9.12 -17.51
N GLN A 141 2.93 -9.82 -17.07
CA GLN A 141 2.08 -10.68 -17.89
C GLN A 141 0.61 -10.27 -17.82
N PHE A 142 0.34 -9.00 -17.52
CA PHE A 142 -1.03 -8.51 -17.44
C PHE A 142 -1.73 -8.61 -18.80
N ASP A 143 -2.84 -9.36 -18.83
CA ASP A 143 -3.75 -9.47 -19.96
C ASP A 143 -5.16 -9.03 -19.54
N PRO A 144 -5.70 -7.93 -20.10
CA PRO A 144 -7.05 -7.47 -19.77
C PRO A 144 -8.16 -8.44 -20.22
N ASN A 145 -7.85 -9.46 -21.04
CA ASN A 145 -8.81 -10.44 -21.58
C ASN A 145 -8.61 -11.85 -21.02
N ILE A 146 -7.91 -11.99 -19.88
CA ILE A 146 -7.66 -13.29 -19.25
C ILE A 146 -8.97 -14.01 -18.89
N ASN A 147 -9.12 -15.31 -19.19
CA ASN A 147 -10.34 -16.07 -18.87
C ASN A 147 -10.30 -16.72 -17.48
N SER A 148 -9.79 -16.00 -16.48
CA SER A 148 -9.72 -16.47 -15.10
C SER A 148 -9.97 -15.34 -14.12
N ASP A 149 -10.30 -15.70 -12.90
CA ASP A 149 -10.40 -14.71 -11.83
C ASP A 149 -9.01 -14.10 -11.56
N LEU A 150 -8.95 -12.78 -11.54
CA LEU A 150 -7.72 -12.03 -11.31
C LEU A 150 -8.04 -10.81 -10.45
N GLU A 151 -7.24 -10.60 -9.41
CA GLU A 151 -7.33 -9.46 -8.53
C GLU A 151 -5.93 -8.87 -8.33
N CYS A 152 -5.79 -7.62 -8.75
CA CYS A 152 -4.54 -6.88 -8.71
C CYS A 152 -4.73 -5.51 -8.08
N HIS A 153 -3.90 -5.15 -7.10
CA HIS A 153 -3.80 -3.80 -6.53
C HIS A 153 -2.43 -3.23 -6.87
N LEU A 154 -2.35 -2.24 -7.75
CA LEU A 154 -1.08 -1.66 -8.19
C LEU A 154 -0.87 -0.26 -7.61
N CYS A 155 0.02 -0.15 -6.62
CA CYS A 155 0.36 1.13 -6.01
C CYS A 155 1.56 1.77 -6.71
N CYS A 156 1.43 3.05 -7.05
CA CYS A 156 2.50 3.87 -7.61
C CYS A 156 2.54 5.27 -7.00
N TYR A 157 3.65 5.97 -7.25
CA TYR A 157 3.88 7.34 -6.81
C TYR A 157 4.28 8.25 -7.99
N GLY A 158 3.87 9.50 -7.92
CA GLY A 158 4.14 10.53 -8.92
C GLY A 158 2.90 10.92 -9.73
N ASP A 159 2.96 12.13 -10.30
CA ASP A 159 1.84 12.70 -11.06
C ASP A 159 1.47 11.83 -12.27
N GLY A 160 0.22 11.37 -12.31
CA GLY A 160 -0.33 10.57 -13.40
C GLY A 160 0.20 9.14 -13.48
N CYS A 161 0.85 8.61 -12.45
CA CYS A 161 1.46 7.28 -12.51
C CYS A 161 0.46 6.15 -12.80
N ASN A 162 -0.81 6.33 -12.41
CA ASN A 162 -1.89 5.36 -12.59
C ASN A 162 -2.72 5.57 -13.87
N THR A 163 -2.16 6.18 -14.93
CA THR A 163 -2.88 6.38 -16.20
C THR A 163 -3.20 5.05 -16.91
N GLY A 164 -2.28 4.07 -16.87
CA GLY A 164 -2.45 2.75 -17.48
C GLY A 164 -3.17 1.75 -16.58
N TYR A 165 -3.27 0.49 -17.03
CA TYR A 165 -3.61 -0.65 -16.16
C TYR A 165 -2.45 -0.97 -15.21
N VAL A 166 -1.24 -1.09 -15.79
CA VAL A 166 -0.01 -1.33 -15.04
C VAL A 166 0.81 -0.03 -15.03
N PRO A 167 1.08 0.56 -13.86
CA PRO A 167 1.95 1.73 -13.75
C PRO A 167 3.38 1.45 -14.25
N PRO A 168 4.13 2.46 -14.70
CA PRO A 168 5.53 2.30 -15.04
C PRO A 168 6.33 1.70 -13.89
N ALA A 169 7.21 0.75 -14.16
CA ALA A 169 7.94 0.00 -13.13
C ALA A 169 8.71 0.91 -12.14
N GLN A 170 9.28 2.00 -12.63
CA GLN A 170 10.00 2.99 -11.82
C GLN A 170 9.11 3.84 -10.90
N THR A 171 7.79 3.78 -11.07
CA THR A 171 6.82 4.50 -10.23
C THR A 171 6.16 3.60 -9.20
N LEU A 172 6.33 2.27 -9.31
CA LEU A 172 5.71 1.32 -8.38
C LEU A 172 6.26 1.50 -6.98
N TYR A 173 5.37 1.43 -6.00
CA TYR A 173 5.75 1.52 -4.59
C TYR A 173 6.70 0.38 -4.21
N THR A 174 7.80 0.75 -3.56
CA THR A 174 8.76 -0.14 -2.91
C THR A 174 9.00 0.35 -1.48
N PRO A 175 8.79 -0.49 -0.46
CA PRO A 175 8.95 -0.10 0.95
C PRO A 175 10.40 0.11 1.38
#